data_AF-A0A267ML84-F1
#
_entry.id   AF-A0A267ML84-F1
#
_cell.length_a   1.000
_cell.length_b   1.000
_cell.length_c   1.000
_cell.angle_alpha   90.00
_cell.angle_beta   90.00
_cell.angle_gamma   90.00
#
_symmetry.space_group_name_H-M   'P 1'
#
loop_
_entity.id
_entity.type
_entity.pdbx_description
1 polymer ?
#
loop_
_entity_poly.entity_id
_entity_poly.type
_entity_poly.pdbx_seq_one_letter_code
_entity_poly.pdbx_strand_id
1 'polypeptide(L)'
;MDIRKKLIWSYGSECYLKGTVKKIVLLFCMVVLFTSCGVSSENTFKDNRDIETQIYDYLDENKMTSISEVELVHSRITLFKRKKERGVARFILNKENKEIKYINVDTVVPEDKEDKLIYFQFKDMDRTHFVVFILDEELLKRATDVRIDFHEKGENDPIGIQISLNGEGVLIDNISRRGTNRIIKKISLLEDGKEIYSEEN
;
A
#
# COMPACT_ATOMS: atom_id res chain seq x y z
N MET A 1 14.76 -56.27 -28.83
CA MET A 1 13.94 -56.62 -30.00
C MET A 1 12.98 -57.73 -29.58
N ASP A 2 11.78 -57.76 -30.18
CA ASP A 2 10.62 -58.66 -29.95
C ASP A 2 9.58 -58.34 -28.84
N ILE A 3 8.61 -57.49 -29.20
CA ILE A 3 7.20 -57.81 -29.58
C ILE A 3 6.43 -58.93 -28.82
N ARG A 4 5.34 -58.49 -28.15
CA ARG A 4 4.02 -59.12 -27.83
C ARG A 4 3.93 -60.26 -26.78
N LYS A 5 3.11 -60.00 -25.73
CA LYS A 5 1.75 -60.57 -25.58
C LYS A 5 0.95 -59.94 -24.43
N LYS A 6 -0.37 -59.81 -24.67
CA LYS A 6 -1.48 -59.33 -23.82
C LYS A 6 -1.65 -60.12 -22.51
N LEU A 7 -2.22 -59.47 -21.49
CA LEU A 7 -3.43 -59.99 -20.82
C LEU A 7 -4.30 -58.82 -20.29
N ILE A 8 -5.61 -59.02 -20.39
CA ILE A 8 -6.74 -58.10 -20.11
C ILE A 8 -7.22 -58.29 -18.66
N TRP A 9 -7.97 -57.33 -18.10
CA TRP A 9 -9.17 -57.40 -17.20
C TRP A 9 -9.38 -55.97 -16.65
N SER A 10 -10.30 -55.13 -17.19
CA SER A 10 -11.76 -54.97 -16.97
C SER A 10 -12.18 -54.44 -15.59
N TYR A 11 -12.70 -53.21 -15.55
CA TYR A 11 -13.85 -52.63 -14.81
C TYR A 11 -13.85 -51.13 -15.18
N GLY A 12 -14.86 -50.43 -15.71
CA GLY A 12 -16.30 -50.65 -15.80
C GLY A 12 -17.02 -49.51 -15.06
N SER A 13 -17.46 -48.46 -15.75
CA SER A 13 -18.74 -47.72 -15.50
C SER A 13 -18.86 -46.46 -16.39
N GLU A 14 -19.95 -46.44 -17.16
CA GLU A 14 -20.48 -45.32 -17.94
C GLU A 14 -21.26 -44.35 -17.02
N CYS A 15 -21.37 -43.08 -17.40
CA CYS A 15 -22.64 -42.33 -17.23
C CYS A 15 -22.71 -41.13 -18.18
N TYR A 16 -23.75 -41.17 -19.02
CA TYR A 16 -24.26 -40.13 -19.90
C TYR A 16 -24.93 -38.99 -19.11
N LEU A 17 -24.90 -37.75 -19.64
CA LEU A 17 -26.05 -36.85 -19.49
C LEU A 17 -26.29 -35.98 -20.73
N LYS A 18 -27.56 -36.04 -21.15
CA LYS A 18 -28.19 -35.51 -22.36
C LYS A 18 -29.08 -34.32 -21.95
N GLY A 19 -29.27 -33.37 -22.85
CA GLY A 19 -29.74 -32.03 -22.54
C GLY A 19 -31.25 -31.76 -22.37
N THR A 20 -31.49 -30.45 -22.20
CA THR A 20 -32.59 -29.60 -22.72
C THR A 20 -33.94 -29.48 -21.98
N VAL A 21 -34.12 -28.29 -21.34
CA VAL A 21 -35.09 -27.20 -21.69
C VAL A 21 -36.34 -26.96 -20.80
N LYS A 22 -36.45 -25.66 -20.40
CA LYS A 22 -37.61 -24.74 -20.27
C LYS A 22 -38.11 -24.31 -18.86
N LYS A 23 -37.95 -22.99 -18.65
CA LYS A 23 -38.94 -21.99 -18.14
C LYS A 23 -39.15 -21.82 -16.63
N ILE A 24 -38.89 -20.59 -16.12
CA ILE A 24 -39.82 -19.68 -15.38
C ILE A 24 -39.13 -18.82 -14.30
N VAL A 25 -39.27 -17.50 -14.51
CA VAL A 25 -39.43 -16.39 -13.56
C VAL A 25 -38.20 -15.62 -13.04
N LEU A 26 -38.18 -14.35 -13.47
CA LEU A 26 -37.53 -13.20 -12.84
C LEU A 26 -37.66 -13.23 -11.31
N LEU A 27 -36.56 -12.97 -10.60
CA LEU A 27 -36.65 -12.16 -9.39
C LEU A 27 -35.39 -11.29 -9.24
N PHE A 28 -35.57 -10.01 -9.54
CA PHE A 28 -34.78 -8.91 -9.01
C PHE A 28 -34.88 -8.97 -7.47
N CYS A 29 -33.77 -9.24 -6.78
CA CYS A 29 -33.60 -8.88 -5.37
C CYS A 29 -32.11 -8.70 -5.09
N MET A 30 -31.67 -7.46 -5.30
CA MET A 30 -30.83 -6.70 -4.39
C MET A 30 -30.34 -7.51 -3.16
N VAL A 31 -29.13 -8.05 -3.26
CA VAL A 31 -28.26 -8.27 -2.11
C VAL A 31 -26.95 -7.57 -2.43
N VAL A 32 -27.00 -6.25 -2.25
CA VAL A 32 -25.82 -5.43 -1.96
C VAL A 32 -25.33 -5.90 -0.60
N LEU A 33 -24.34 -6.79 -0.60
CA LEU A 33 -23.53 -7.01 0.59
C LEU A 33 -22.20 -6.29 0.36
N PHE A 34 -22.12 -5.13 0.99
CA PHE A 34 -20.89 -4.43 1.28
C PHE A 34 -19.93 -5.37 2.02
N THR A 35 -18.92 -5.86 1.32
CA THR A 35 -17.63 -6.17 1.94
C THR A 35 -16.62 -5.25 1.27
N SER A 36 -16.17 -4.24 2.01
CA SER A 36 -15.01 -3.42 1.67
C SER A 36 -13.80 -4.35 1.53
N CYS A 37 -13.56 -4.82 0.32
CA CYS A 37 -12.35 -5.56 0.00
C CYS A 37 -11.36 -4.54 -0.54
N GLY A 38 -10.35 -4.20 0.27
CA GLY A 38 -9.17 -3.52 -0.24
C GLY A 38 -8.67 -4.30 -1.45
N VAL A 39 -8.56 -3.62 -2.58
CA VAL A 39 -8.12 -4.25 -3.83
C VAL A 39 -6.61 -4.45 -3.71
N SER A 40 -6.23 -5.62 -3.19
CA SER A 40 -4.89 -6.17 -3.35
C SER A 40 -4.79 -6.75 -4.75
N SER A 41 -4.40 -5.95 -5.74
CA SER A 41 -4.08 -6.47 -7.07
C SER A 41 -2.65 -7.01 -7.07
N GLU A 42 -2.48 -8.34 -7.10
CA GLU A 42 -1.21 -9.00 -7.42
C GLU A 42 -0.87 -8.79 -8.91
N ASN A 43 -0.38 -7.60 -9.26
CA ASN A 43 0.17 -7.35 -10.59
C ASN A 43 1.67 -7.63 -10.56
N THR A 44 2.07 -8.84 -10.92
CA THR A 44 3.49 -9.17 -11.14
C THR A 44 3.89 -8.68 -12.53
N PHE A 45 4.60 -7.55 -12.61
CA PHE A 45 5.14 -7.04 -13.87
C PHE A 45 6.45 -7.74 -14.20
N LYS A 46 6.41 -8.81 -15.01
CA LYS A 46 7.61 -9.40 -15.60
C LYS A 46 7.95 -8.65 -16.89
N ASP A 47 8.67 -7.55 -16.76
CA ASP A 47 9.24 -6.85 -17.90
C ASP A 47 10.73 -6.59 -17.68
N ASN A 48 11.55 -6.70 -18.72
CA ASN A 48 13.00 -6.50 -18.66
C ASN A 48 13.40 -5.01 -18.51
N ARG A 49 12.41 -4.13 -18.37
CA ARG A 49 12.57 -2.70 -18.13
C ARG A 49 13.00 -2.47 -16.67
N ASP A 50 13.74 -1.39 -16.44
CA ASP A 50 14.09 -1.04 -15.06
C ASP A 50 12.84 -0.74 -14.22
N ILE A 51 13.00 -0.84 -12.90
CA ILE A 51 11.92 -0.62 -11.93
C ILE A 51 11.32 0.78 -12.10
N GLU A 52 12.14 1.77 -12.43
CA GLU A 52 11.74 3.16 -12.62
C GLU A 52 10.68 3.28 -13.72
N THR A 53 10.94 2.68 -14.88
CA THR A 53 10.02 2.69 -16.01
C THR A 53 8.71 1.98 -15.66
N GLN A 54 8.78 0.84 -14.94
CA GLN A 54 7.57 0.12 -14.52
C GLN A 54 6.69 0.96 -13.58
N ILE A 55 7.30 1.74 -12.67
CA ILE A 55 6.56 2.63 -11.77
C ILE A 55 5.90 3.75 -12.59
N TYR A 56 6.64 4.39 -13.50
CA TYR A 56 6.08 5.47 -14.33
C TYR A 56 4.94 4.99 -15.23
N ASP A 57 5.09 3.82 -15.86
CA ASP A 57 4.03 3.22 -16.68
C ASP A 57 2.78 2.97 -15.84
N TYR A 58 2.94 2.37 -14.65
CA TYR A 58 1.81 2.13 -13.76
C TYR A 58 1.09 3.43 -13.38
N LEU A 59 1.84 4.49 -13.06
CA LEU A 59 1.26 5.78 -12.73
C LEU A 59 0.50 6.37 -13.93
N ASP A 60 1.08 6.32 -15.13
CA ASP A 60 0.45 6.84 -16.36
C ASP A 60 -0.83 6.07 -16.73
N GLU A 61 -0.76 4.73 -16.74
CA GLU A 61 -1.89 3.84 -17.00
C GLU A 61 -3.07 4.11 -16.04
N ASN A 62 -2.76 4.47 -14.79
CA ASN A 62 -3.74 4.77 -13.76
C ASN A 62 -4.09 6.26 -13.64
N LYS A 63 -3.55 7.12 -14.53
CA LYS A 63 -3.76 8.58 -14.55
C LYS A 63 -3.39 9.24 -13.22
N MET A 64 -2.29 8.77 -12.66
CA MET A 64 -1.70 9.23 -11.41
C MET A 64 -0.47 10.09 -11.73
N THR A 65 -0.38 11.26 -11.11
CA THR A 65 0.81 12.13 -11.19
C THR A 65 1.57 12.04 -9.89
N SER A 66 2.84 11.64 -9.94
CA SER A 66 3.73 11.64 -8.77
C SER A 66 3.94 13.07 -8.26
N ILE A 67 3.80 13.27 -6.95
CA ILE A 67 4.04 14.54 -6.25
C ILE A 67 5.35 14.46 -5.45
N SER A 68 5.51 13.39 -4.70
CA SER A 68 6.66 13.15 -3.83
C SER A 68 6.89 11.65 -3.70
N GLU A 69 8.14 11.25 -3.56
CA GLU A 69 8.55 9.86 -3.53
C GLU A 69 9.53 9.61 -2.41
N VAL A 70 9.46 8.41 -1.84
CA VAL A 70 10.51 7.92 -0.96
C VAL A 70 10.89 6.51 -1.29
N GLU A 71 12.19 6.29 -1.37
CA GLU A 71 12.75 4.98 -1.59
C GLU A 71 13.22 4.33 -0.28
N LEU A 72 12.79 3.08 -0.09
CA LEU A 72 13.29 2.14 0.90
C LEU A 72 14.06 1.01 0.22
N VAL A 73 14.73 0.19 1.03
CA VAL A 73 15.53 -0.93 0.54
C VAL A 73 14.70 -1.86 -0.36
N HIS A 74 13.46 -2.17 0.04
CA HIS A 74 12.58 -3.14 -0.65
C HIS A 74 11.25 -2.54 -1.12
N SER A 75 11.07 -1.22 -1.02
CA SER A 75 9.86 -0.58 -1.54
C SER A 75 10.10 0.85 -1.97
N ARG A 76 9.28 1.35 -2.89
CA ARG A 76 9.12 2.78 -3.14
C ARG A 76 7.73 3.21 -2.72
N ILE A 77 7.61 4.38 -2.13
CA ILE A 77 6.35 5.00 -1.78
C ILE A 77 6.21 6.27 -2.61
N THR A 78 5.04 6.47 -3.20
CA THR A 78 4.73 7.64 -3.99
C THR A 78 3.46 8.28 -3.46
N LEU A 79 3.54 9.55 -3.06
CA LEU A 79 2.39 10.43 -2.98
C LEU A 79 2.00 10.81 -4.41
N PHE A 80 0.77 10.52 -4.80
CA PHE A 80 0.26 10.82 -6.13
C PHE A 80 -0.99 11.69 -6.08
N LYS A 81 -1.25 12.37 -7.19
CA LYS A 81 -2.52 13.02 -7.50
C LYS A 81 -3.26 12.24 -8.57
N ARG A 82 -4.55 11.99 -8.38
CA ARG A 82 -5.45 11.43 -9.39
C ARG A 82 -6.74 12.23 -9.42
N LYS A 83 -7.00 12.95 -10.51
CA LYS A 83 -8.11 13.91 -10.61
C LYS A 83 -8.02 14.98 -9.49
N LYS A 84 -9.03 15.07 -8.63
CA LYS A 84 -9.10 15.96 -7.45
C LYS A 84 -8.87 15.19 -6.16
N GLU A 85 -8.07 14.12 -6.22
CA GLU A 85 -7.74 13.29 -5.07
C GLU A 85 -6.23 13.17 -4.97
N ARG A 86 -5.73 13.12 -3.74
CA ARG A 86 -4.37 12.72 -3.40
C ARG A 86 -4.41 11.32 -2.79
N GLY A 87 -3.38 10.53 -3.02
CA GLY A 87 -3.25 9.26 -2.31
C GLY A 87 -1.84 8.72 -2.32
N VAL A 88 -1.66 7.57 -1.69
CA VAL A 88 -0.34 6.96 -1.52
C VAL A 88 -0.29 5.61 -2.21
N ALA A 89 0.73 5.39 -3.03
CA ALA A 89 1.05 4.11 -3.64
C ALA A 89 2.35 3.58 -3.04
N ARG A 90 2.37 2.32 -2.61
CA ARG A 90 3.56 1.59 -2.17
C ARG A 90 3.86 0.47 -3.16
N PHE A 91 4.99 0.57 -3.82
CA PHE A 91 5.55 -0.41 -4.73
C PHE A 91 6.53 -1.30 -3.98
N ILE A 92 6.24 -2.59 -3.87
CA ILE A 92 7.17 -3.58 -3.29
C ILE A 92 8.10 -4.08 -4.38
N LEU A 93 9.39 -3.92 -4.17
CA LEU A 93 10.40 -4.10 -5.21
C LEU A 93 11.17 -5.41 -5.03
N ASN A 94 11.43 -6.09 -6.14
CA ASN A 94 12.44 -7.12 -6.24
C ASN A 94 13.65 -6.56 -7.00
N LYS A 95 14.62 -6.03 -6.27
CA LYS A 95 15.82 -5.43 -6.90
C LYS A 95 16.69 -6.46 -7.63
N GLU A 96 16.66 -7.73 -7.22
CA GLU A 96 17.40 -8.81 -7.88
C GLU A 96 16.84 -9.12 -9.27
N ASN A 97 15.51 -9.25 -9.36
CA ASN A 97 14.82 -9.54 -10.63
C ASN A 97 14.42 -8.28 -11.40
N LYS A 98 14.69 -7.08 -10.86
CA LYS A 98 14.27 -5.78 -11.42
C LYS A 98 12.76 -5.69 -11.70
N GLU A 99 11.92 -6.22 -10.81
CA GLU A 99 10.46 -6.26 -10.99
C GLU A 99 9.72 -5.63 -9.79
N ILE A 100 8.53 -5.10 -10.05
CA ILE A 100 7.57 -4.77 -9.00
C ILE A 100 6.80 -6.04 -8.63
N LYS A 101 6.91 -6.48 -7.37
CA LYS A 101 6.20 -7.68 -6.87
C LYS A 101 4.73 -7.41 -6.60
N TYR A 102 4.45 -6.28 -5.96
CA TYR A 102 3.14 -5.92 -5.45
C TYR A 102 3.00 -4.41 -5.36
N ILE A 103 1.78 -3.92 -5.56
CA ILE A 103 1.43 -2.50 -5.44
C ILE A 103 0.29 -2.39 -4.44
N ASN A 104 0.50 -1.63 -3.37
CA ASN A 104 -0.56 -1.22 -2.46
C ASN A 104 -0.94 0.22 -2.75
N VAL A 105 -2.20 0.50 -3.02
CA VAL A 105 -2.69 1.88 -3.14
C VAL A 105 -3.65 2.14 -1.99
N ASP A 106 -3.32 3.12 -1.16
CA ASP A 106 -4.04 3.43 0.07
C ASP A 106 -4.33 4.93 0.18
N THR A 107 -5.29 5.26 1.06
CA THR A 107 -5.66 6.59 1.55
C THR A 107 -5.88 7.60 0.43
N VAL A 108 -7.14 7.77 0.04
CA VAL A 108 -7.54 8.74 -0.97
C VAL A 108 -8.19 9.93 -0.26
N VAL A 109 -7.53 11.08 -0.34
CA VAL A 109 -7.96 12.34 0.27
C VAL A 109 -8.43 13.30 -0.82
N PRO A 110 -9.68 13.80 -0.77
CA PRO A 110 -10.14 14.84 -1.68
C PRO A 110 -9.25 16.11 -1.59
N GLU A 111 -8.91 16.70 -2.72
CA GLU A 111 -8.04 17.89 -2.80
C GLU A 111 -8.67 19.14 -2.18
N ASP A 112 -10.00 19.18 -2.09
CA ASP A 112 -10.76 20.23 -1.42
C ASP A 112 -10.73 20.11 0.10
N LYS A 113 -10.18 19.02 0.66
CA LYS A 113 -9.82 18.98 2.08
C LYS A 113 -8.51 19.73 2.30
N GLU A 114 -8.53 20.66 3.24
CA GLU A 114 -7.36 21.39 3.72
C GLU A 114 -6.47 20.53 4.63
N ASP A 115 -6.28 19.26 4.30
CA ASP A 115 -5.40 18.36 5.05
C ASP A 115 -3.96 18.84 4.83
N LYS A 116 -3.29 19.19 5.92
CA LYS A 116 -1.93 19.76 5.88
C LYS A 116 -0.85 18.70 5.78
N LEU A 117 -1.18 17.47 6.16
CA LEU A 117 -0.33 16.30 6.00
C LEU A 117 -1.18 15.07 5.67
N ILE A 118 -0.53 14.06 5.09
CA ILE A 118 -1.07 12.70 4.99
C ILE A 118 -0.03 11.79 5.63
N TYR A 119 -0.48 10.84 6.42
CA TYR A 119 0.41 9.81 6.93
C TYR A 119 -0.14 8.42 6.66
N PHE A 120 0.76 7.45 6.57
CA PHE A 120 0.39 6.05 6.49
C PHE A 120 1.39 5.19 7.25
N GLN A 121 0.87 4.09 7.79
CA GLN A 121 1.63 3.10 8.53
C GLN A 121 1.61 1.80 7.76
N PHE A 122 2.76 1.14 7.65
CA PHE A 122 2.84 -0.18 7.04
C PHE A 122 3.89 -1.04 7.70
N LYS A 123 3.74 -2.35 7.49
CA LYS A 123 4.73 -3.33 7.88
C LYS A 123 5.65 -3.65 6.71
N ASP A 124 6.94 -3.68 6.97
CA ASP A 124 7.95 -4.23 6.08
C ASP A 124 8.85 -5.19 6.87
N MET A 125 8.91 -6.45 6.44
CA MET A 125 9.58 -7.52 7.18
C MET A 125 9.11 -7.60 8.65
N ASP A 126 10.03 -7.39 9.59
CA ASP A 126 9.82 -7.39 11.04
C ASP A 126 9.56 -5.99 11.62
N ARG A 127 9.45 -4.97 10.77
CA ARG A 127 9.47 -3.56 11.15
C ARG A 127 8.20 -2.85 10.74
N THR A 128 7.78 -1.90 11.56
CA THR A 128 6.71 -0.98 11.25
C THR A 128 7.31 0.35 10.82
N HIS A 129 6.90 0.80 9.65
CA HIS A 129 7.28 2.07 9.07
C HIS A 129 6.13 3.05 9.16
N PHE A 130 6.48 4.30 9.48
CA PHE A 130 5.57 5.43 9.40
C PHE A 130 6.09 6.38 8.35
N VAL A 131 5.17 6.88 7.55
CA VAL A 131 5.51 7.86 6.53
C VAL A 131 4.53 8.99 6.59
N VAL A 132 5.08 10.19 6.63
CA VAL A 132 4.33 11.45 6.75
C VAL A 132 4.71 12.29 5.55
N PHE A 133 3.74 12.70 4.76
CA PHE A 133 3.87 13.68 3.69
C PHE A 133 3.29 15.00 4.14
N ILE A 134 4.09 16.06 4.13
CA ILE A 134 3.61 17.42 4.39
C ILE A 134 3.05 18.00 3.07
N LEU A 135 1.77 18.36 3.07
CA LEU A 135 1.06 18.87 1.91
C LEU A 135 1.02 20.41 1.86
N ASP A 136 1.10 21.05 3.02
CA ASP A 136 1.13 22.50 3.15
C ASP A 136 2.56 23.01 2.86
N GLU A 137 2.72 23.77 1.76
CA GLU A 137 4.03 24.26 1.31
C GLU A 137 4.71 25.19 2.32
N GLU A 138 3.95 25.95 3.10
CA GLU A 138 4.50 26.87 4.09
C GLU A 138 5.00 26.11 5.32
N LEU A 139 4.28 25.07 5.74
CA LEU A 139 4.76 24.15 6.76
C LEU A 139 5.98 23.37 6.27
N LEU A 140 6.00 22.91 5.03
CA LEU A 140 7.13 22.18 4.45
C LEU A 140 8.43 23.00 4.46
N LYS A 141 8.36 24.30 4.16
CA LYS A 141 9.53 25.20 4.17
C LYS A 141 10.07 25.49 5.57
N ARG A 142 9.21 25.41 6.59
CA ARG A 142 9.51 25.84 7.96
C ARG A 142 9.83 24.68 8.90
N ALA A 143 9.19 23.54 8.70
CA ALA A 143 9.37 22.38 9.56
C ALA A 143 10.80 21.85 9.46
N THR A 144 11.50 21.86 10.60
CA THR A 144 12.83 21.27 10.75
C THR A 144 12.73 19.82 11.21
N ASP A 145 11.69 19.46 11.97
CA ASP A 145 11.49 18.11 12.49
C ASP A 145 10.02 17.70 12.47
N VAL A 146 9.80 16.38 12.46
CA VAL A 146 8.51 15.76 12.72
C VAL A 146 8.61 14.97 14.01
N ARG A 147 7.63 15.13 14.90
CA ARG A 147 7.46 14.35 16.11
C ARG A 147 6.18 13.53 16.06
N ILE A 148 6.28 12.24 16.31
CA ILE A 148 5.15 11.31 16.39
C ILE A 148 5.05 10.81 17.82
N ASP A 149 3.94 11.09 18.49
CA ASP A 149 3.61 10.57 19.82
C ASP A 149 2.61 9.41 19.69
N PHE A 150 2.73 8.41 20.57
CA PHE A 150 1.91 7.19 20.55
C PHE A 150 1.03 7.04 21.79
N HIS A 151 -0.10 6.34 21.69
CA HIS A 151 -0.98 6.08 22.84
C HIS A 151 -0.39 5.06 23.84
N GLU A 152 0.43 4.12 23.38
CA GLU A 152 0.87 2.98 24.19
C GLU A 152 2.11 3.27 25.05
N LYS A 153 2.00 2.87 26.33
CA LYS A 153 3.05 2.80 27.35
C LYS A 153 3.48 1.34 27.56
N GLY A 154 4.34 0.80 26.70
CA GLY A 154 5.22 -0.28 27.14
C GLY A 154 6.24 0.32 28.12
N GLU A 155 6.58 -0.35 29.23
CA GLU A 155 7.53 0.19 30.24
C GLU A 155 8.88 0.65 29.65
N ASN A 156 9.24 0.19 28.46
CA ASN A 156 10.51 0.51 27.79
C ASN A 156 10.36 1.10 26.38
N ASP A 157 9.14 1.39 25.92
CA ASP A 157 8.92 1.94 24.58
C ASP A 157 8.91 3.48 24.60
N PRO A 158 9.57 4.16 23.65
CA PRO A 158 9.60 5.62 23.61
C PRO A 158 8.20 6.17 23.40
N ILE A 159 7.79 7.13 24.23
CA ILE A 159 6.46 7.78 24.18
C ILE A 159 6.22 8.58 22.89
N GLY A 160 7.31 8.97 22.22
CA GLY A 160 7.29 9.61 20.93
C GLY A 160 8.68 9.61 20.31
N ILE A 161 8.72 9.90 19.02
CA ILE A 161 9.94 9.92 18.21
C ILE A 161 9.98 11.21 17.43
N GLN A 162 11.14 11.87 17.43
CA GLN A 162 11.38 13.11 16.71
C GLN A 162 12.50 12.89 15.71
N ILE A 163 12.27 13.32 14.47
CA ILE A 163 13.21 13.13 13.37
C ILE A 163 13.29 14.39 12.52
N SER A 164 14.51 14.77 12.20
CA SER A 164 14.79 15.93 11.37
C SER A 164 14.43 15.68 9.91
N LEU A 165 13.80 16.67 9.30
CA LEU A 165 13.41 16.67 7.91
C LEU A 165 14.60 17.06 7.03
N ASN A 166 14.72 16.41 5.87
CA ASN A 166 15.71 16.73 4.84
C ASN A 166 15.17 17.72 3.79
N GLY A 167 14.12 18.50 4.11
CA GLY A 167 13.48 19.45 3.20
C GLY A 167 12.50 18.83 2.18
N GLU A 168 12.42 17.51 2.08
CA GLU A 168 11.48 16.82 1.17
C GLU A 168 10.17 16.45 1.87
N GLY A 169 10.04 16.75 3.17
CA GLY A 169 8.80 16.59 3.91
C GLY A 169 8.34 15.14 4.07
N VAL A 170 9.25 14.18 3.87
CA VAL A 170 8.94 12.77 4.03
C VAL A 170 9.83 12.11 5.06
N LEU A 171 9.19 11.65 6.12
CA LEU A 171 9.84 10.90 7.17
C LEU A 171 9.63 9.42 6.95
N ILE A 172 10.67 8.57 7.04
CA ILE A 172 10.48 7.13 7.27
C ILE A 172 11.30 6.69 8.47
N ASP A 173 10.63 6.17 9.49
CA ASP A 173 11.34 5.52 10.59
C ASP A 173 10.79 4.14 10.94
N ASN A 174 11.72 3.31 11.39
CA ASN A 174 11.59 1.91 11.73
C ASN A 174 11.34 1.77 13.23
N ILE A 175 10.08 1.65 13.61
CA ILE A 175 9.69 1.77 15.02
C ILE A 175 8.79 0.60 15.41
N SER A 176 9.42 -0.57 15.52
CA SER A 176 9.11 -1.59 16.53
C SER A 176 9.94 -2.84 16.23
N ARG A 177 10.76 -3.28 17.20
CA ARG A 177 11.48 -4.57 17.11
C ARG A 177 10.56 -5.78 17.26
N ARG A 178 9.26 -5.59 17.52
CA ARG A 178 8.30 -6.66 17.80
C ARG A 178 7.10 -6.68 16.84
N GLY A 179 7.13 -5.88 15.78
CA GLY A 179 6.13 -5.93 14.71
C GLY A 179 4.70 -5.63 15.14
N THR A 180 4.50 -4.95 16.28
CA THR A 180 3.21 -4.43 16.74
C THR A 180 2.97 -3.04 16.15
N ASN A 181 1.82 -2.84 15.52
CA ASN A 181 1.39 -1.52 15.07
C ASN A 181 1.12 -0.65 16.30
N ARG A 182 1.93 0.39 16.48
CA ARG A 182 1.66 1.40 17.50
C ARG A 182 0.57 2.34 17.00
N ILE A 183 -0.37 2.68 17.88
CA ILE A 183 -1.43 3.65 17.59
C ILE A 183 -0.84 5.05 17.75
N ILE A 184 -0.80 5.80 16.65
CA ILE A 184 -0.43 7.21 16.65
C ILE A 184 -1.47 7.98 17.45
N LYS A 185 -0.99 8.78 18.39
CA LYS A 185 -1.80 9.75 19.15
C LYS A 185 -1.75 11.13 18.51
N LYS A 186 -0.56 11.57 18.12
CA LYS A 186 -0.33 12.93 17.65
C LYS A 186 0.87 12.96 16.69
N ILE A 187 0.74 13.68 15.59
CA ILE A 187 1.85 14.06 14.72
C ILE A 187 2.04 15.57 14.87
N SER A 188 3.28 16.00 15.10
CA SER A 188 3.63 17.40 15.31
C SER A 188 4.76 17.79 14.36
N LEU A 189 4.64 18.95 13.72
CA LEU A 189 5.73 19.56 12.96
C LEU A 189 6.40 20.61 13.83
N LEU A 190 7.73 20.58 13.88
CA LEU A 190 8.53 21.46 14.73
C LEU A 190 9.41 22.37 13.88
N GLU A 191 9.63 23.60 14.35
CA GLU A 191 10.60 24.57 13.85
C GLU A 191 11.51 24.93 15.04
N ASP A 192 12.79 24.62 14.94
CA ASP A 192 13.77 24.82 16.02
C ASP A 192 13.32 24.20 17.37
N GLY A 193 12.74 23.00 17.29
CA GLY A 193 12.21 22.26 18.44
C GLY A 193 10.89 22.78 19.02
N LYS A 194 10.27 23.80 18.42
CA LYS A 194 8.95 24.31 18.82
C LYS A 194 7.86 23.82 17.88
N GLU A 195 6.75 23.38 18.45
CA GLU A 195 5.59 22.93 17.66
C GLU A 195 4.95 24.09 16.90
N ILE A 196 4.88 23.95 15.57
CA ILE A 196 4.24 24.92 14.66
C ILE A 196 2.93 24.38 14.07
N TYR A 197 2.73 23.07 14.11
CA TYR A 197 1.52 22.39 13.68
C TYR A 197 1.39 21.06 14.38
N SER A 198 0.15 20.62 14.60
CA SER A 198 -0.10 19.25 15.02
C SER A 198 -1.46 18.73 14.59
N GLU A 199 -1.53 17.42 14.42
CA GLU A 199 -2.73 16.66 14.14
C GLU A 199 -2.87 15.51 15.15
N GLU A 200 -4.03 15.43 15.81
CA GLU A 200 -4.38 14.34 16.72
C GLU A 200 -5.22 13.29 15.99
N ASN A 201 -5.05 12.03 16.36
CA ASN A 201 -5.72 10.88 15.74
C ASN A 201 -6.59 10.13 16.75
#